data_AF-A0A6S6W6I0-F1
#
_entry.id   AF-A0A6S6W6I0-F1
#
_cell.length_a   1.000
_cell.length_b   1.000
_cell.length_c   1.000
_cell.angle_alpha   90.00
_cell.angle_beta   90.00
_cell.angle_gamma   90.00
#
_symmetry.space_group_name_H-M   'P 1'
#
loop_
_entity.id
_entity.type
_entity.pdbx_description
1 polymer ?
#
loop_
_entity_poly.entity_id
_entity_poly.type
_entity_poly.pdbx_seq_one_letter_code
_entity_poly.pdbx_strand_id
1 'polypeptide(L)'
;MVASLENPLVSTARASEASPTVQLHPLVLLTITDCVTRHTLRQQKGPVVGAILGAQDGQNITMEVAFQAKLQSNPDGETTLDDEWFSKRIEDFKDVHKEPQLDIVGWFTLGPASGPEPHILPIHSRISDVYTESPLLVLFHPETAFTEETAAGKLPLTVYESITVNASSEPNDKAMDIDGAVQAKSTKFRELVYSIETGEAEMIAVDFVARGGGNATAVEGTAEVAAAAKIESPKTEEDTGTRNTRSKQKEKGREKEKDAAVDESQILTAEDDEILSSLTAKMNAIRMLSRRISLLRLYLKSLPLSYLSDPSLPVKVNSSPEEPNILPLDHTILRSISAMIARINILAPPDLAAFTLESQQEASDVQLVNLLSSITNSVSVAKDFGRKSHIIEHAKSTGKSRMGVMSGFGASDSGFLNTVMDSAGGSRW
;
A
#
# COMPACT_ATOMS: atom_id res chain seq x y z
N MET A 1 -26.99 -24.72 20.43
CA MET A 1 -27.42 -23.32 20.62
C MET A 1 -26.42 -22.66 21.55
N VAL A 2 -25.46 -21.92 21.02
CA VAL A 2 -24.65 -20.99 21.82
C VAL A 2 -25.40 -19.67 21.68
N ALA A 3 -26.09 -19.23 22.73
CA ALA A 3 -26.55 -17.86 22.78
C ALA A 3 -25.32 -16.97 22.58
N SER A 4 -25.31 -16.14 21.54
CA SER A 4 -24.28 -15.12 21.35
C SER A 4 -24.29 -14.23 22.59
N LEU A 5 -23.36 -14.47 23.52
CA LEU A 5 -23.14 -13.62 24.68
C LEU A 5 -22.79 -12.23 24.14
N GLU A 6 -23.73 -11.30 24.20
CA GLU A 6 -23.50 -9.92 23.81
C GLU A 6 -22.37 -9.36 24.67
N ASN A 7 -21.34 -8.80 24.02
CA ASN A 7 -20.19 -8.26 24.72
C ASN A 7 -20.63 -7.02 25.53
N PRO A 8 -20.47 -7.00 26.87
CA PRO A 8 -20.98 -5.93 27.73
C PRO A 8 -20.31 -4.57 27.47
N LEU A 9 -19.11 -4.59 26.86
CA LEU A 9 -18.36 -3.39 26.49
C LEU A 9 -18.77 -2.86 25.12
N VAL A 10 -19.50 -3.62 24.30
CA VAL A 10 -19.98 -3.16 23.00
C VAL A 10 -21.33 -2.47 23.17
N SER A 11 -21.43 -1.26 22.62
CA SER A 11 -22.69 -0.51 22.57
C SER A 11 -23.54 -1.00 21.42
N THR A 12 -24.83 -1.23 21.66
CA THR A 12 -25.82 -1.58 20.62
C THR A 12 -26.29 -0.36 19.82
N ALA A 13 -25.91 0.85 20.23
CA ALA A 13 -26.26 2.08 19.54
C ALA A 13 -25.46 2.20 18.24
N ARG A 14 -26.13 2.31 17.10
CA ARG A 14 -25.49 2.56 15.80
C ARG A 14 -24.77 3.91 15.78
N ALA A 15 -23.72 4.00 14.94
CA ALA A 15 -23.08 5.26 14.58
C ALA A 15 -24.15 6.27 14.11
N SER A 16 -24.07 7.48 14.67
CA SER A 16 -24.95 8.59 14.30
C SER A 16 -24.24 9.47 13.26
N GLU A 17 -24.94 10.45 12.70
CA GLU A 17 -24.32 11.49 11.85
C GLU A 17 -23.25 12.30 12.60
N ALA A 18 -23.22 12.24 13.93
CA ALA A 18 -22.19 12.86 14.76
C ALA A 18 -20.94 11.99 14.99
N SER A 19 -20.96 10.71 14.59
CA SER A 19 -19.80 9.82 14.75
C SER A 19 -18.72 10.16 13.72
N PRO A 20 -17.44 10.02 14.06
CA PRO A 20 -16.36 10.36 13.15
C PRO A 20 -16.30 9.38 11.98
N THR A 21 -15.95 9.89 10.80
CA THR A 21 -15.59 9.06 9.65
C THR A 21 -14.11 8.74 9.72
N VAL A 22 -13.76 7.46 9.57
CA VAL A 22 -12.38 6.99 9.77
C VAL A 22 -11.79 6.57 8.44
N GLN A 23 -10.65 7.17 8.11
CA GLN A 23 -9.83 6.84 6.96
C GLN A 23 -8.53 6.18 7.43
N LEU A 24 -8.27 4.96 7.00
CA LEU A 24 -7.11 4.18 7.38
C LEU A 24 -6.12 4.10 6.22
N HIS A 25 -4.89 4.57 6.44
CA HIS A 25 -3.80 4.37 5.49
C HIS A 25 -3.29 2.92 5.55
N PRO A 26 -2.92 2.30 4.40
CA PRO A 26 -2.35 0.96 4.36
C PRO A 26 -1.10 0.79 5.22
N LEU A 27 -0.30 1.85 5.36
CA LEU A 27 0.91 1.84 6.16
C LEU A 27 0.64 1.50 7.64
N VAL A 28 -0.48 2.00 8.19
CA VAL A 28 -0.92 1.66 9.56
C VAL A 28 -1.17 0.15 9.67
N LEU A 29 -1.88 -0.43 8.71
CA LEU A 29 -2.19 -1.87 8.69
C LEU A 29 -0.93 -2.73 8.60
N LEU A 30 0.02 -2.34 7.74
CA LEU A 30 1.31 -3.01 7.61
C LEU A 30 2.11 -2.93 8.92
N THR A 31 2.09 -1.77 9.58
CA THR A 31 2.80 -1.56 10.84
C THR A 31 2.19 -2.37 11.99
N ILE A 32 0.86 -2.39 12.11
CA ILE A 32 0.15 -3.22 13.08
C ILE A 32 0.53 -4.69 12.86
N THR A 33 0.49 -5.15 11.60
CA THR A 33 0.82 -6.54 11.25
C THR A 33 2.28 -6.87 11.59
N ASP A 34 3.24 -6.01 11.24
CA ASP A 34 4.66 -6.19 11.62
C ASP A 34 4.84 -6.26 13.14
N CYS A 35 4.18 -5.37 13.90
CA CYS A 35 4.23 -5.37 15.36
C CYS A 35 3.73 -6.70 15.93
N VAL A 36 2.60 -7.19 15.43
CA VAL A 36 2.00 -8.46 15.86
C VAL A 36 2.89 -9.65 15.49
N THR A 37 3.40 -9.71 14.26
CA THR A 37 4.28 -10.78 13.80
C THR A 37 5.57 -10.81 14.61
N ARG A 38 6.20 -9.65 14.83
CA ARG A 38 7.43 -9.52 15.63
C ARG A 38 7.22 -9.92 17.08
N HIS A 39 6.13 -9.48 17.70
CA HIS A 39 5.79 -9.83 19.07
C HIS A 39 5.62 -11.34 19.22
N THR A 40 4.91 -11.97 18.27
CA THR A 40 4.68 -13.42 18.24
C THR A 40 5.96 -14.21 18.03
N LEU A 41 6.77 -13.86 17.03
CA LEU A 41 8.01 -14.56 16.70
C LEU A 41 9.08 -14.42 17.79
N ARG A 42 9.11 -13.27 18.48
CA ARG A 42 10.03 -13.03 19.60
C ARG A 42 9.53 -13.59 20.93
N GLN A 43 8.33 -14.17 20.96
CA GLN A 43 7.70 -14.71 22.18
C GLN A 43 7.69 -13.67 23.32
N GLN A 44 7.42 -12.41 22.96
CA GLN A 44 7.26 -11.36 23.93
C GLN A 44 6.03 -11.66 24.81
N LYS A 45 6.10 -11.25 26.08
CA LYS A 45 5.01 -11.43 27.04
C LYS A 45 4.17 -10.16 27.13
N GLY A 46 2.89 -10.33 27.43
CA GLY A 46 1.94 -9.22 27.60
C GLY A 46 1.16 -8.89 26.33
N PRO A 47 0.22 -7.94 26.41
CA PRO A 47 -0.56 -7.51 25.24
C PRO A 47 0.29 -6.70 24.26
N VAL A 48 -0.09 -6.72 22.99
CA VAL A 48 0.46 -5.82 21.97
C VAL A 48 -0.34 -4.54 21.99
N VAL A 49 0.30 -3.42 22.27
CA VAL A 49 -0.32 -2.10 22.29
C VAL A 49 0.49 -1.18 21.42
N GLY A 50 -0.17 -0.30 20.67
CA GLY A 50 0.49 0.76 19.93
C GLY A 50 -0.39 1.96 19.68
N ALA A 51 0.22 3.09 19.35
CA ALA A 51 -0.48 4.32 19.03
C ALA A 51 -0.68 4.47 17.53
N ILE A 52 -1.69 5.26 17.17
CA ILE A 52 -1.97 5.68 15.81
C ILE A 52 -2.02 7.21 15.82
N LEU A 53 -1.20 7.80 14.95
CA LEU A 53 -1.13 9.21 14.68
C LEU A 53 -1.78 9.50 13.33
N GLY A 54 -2.35 10.69 13.23
CA GLY A 54 -3.12 11.09 12.08
C GLY A 54 -3.56 12.55 12.16
N ALA A 55 -4.38 12.94 11.19
CA ALA A 55 -4.99 14.26 11.17
C ALA A 55 -6.48 14.15 11.50
N GLN A 56 -6.99 15.20 12.15
CA GLN A 56 -8.42 15.34 12.41
C GLN A 56 -8.91 16.63 11.77
N ASP A 57 -9.77 16.50 10.76
CA ASP A 57 -10.49 17.62 10.14
C ASP A 57 -11.99 17.50 10.47
N GLY A 58 -12.38 18.16 11.56
CA GLY A 58 -13.73 18.07 12.12
C GLY A 58 -14.06 16.64 12.55
N GLN A 59 -14.96 15.99 11.79
CA GLN A 59 -15.39 14.61 12.01
C GLN A 59 -14.61 13.60 11.17
N ASN A 60 -13.80 14.05 10.21
CA ASN A 60 -12.99 13.17 9.39
C ASN A 60 -11.65 12.95 10.10
N ILE A 61 -11.35 11.69 10.39
CA ILE A 61 -10.11 11.28 11.06
C ILE A 61 -9.33 10.41 10.10
N THR A 62 -8.16 10.89 9.69
CA THR A 62 -7.18 10.08 8.95
C THR A 62 -6.26 9.38 9.95
N MET A 63 -5.95 8.12 9.72
CA MET A 63 -4.99 7.33 10.47
C MET A 63 -3.81 7.02 9.55
N GLU A 64 -2.68 7.70 9.75
CA GLU A 64 -1.59 7.75 8.77
C GLU A 64 -0.36 6.95 9.21
N VAL A 65 0.01 7.08 10.49
CA VAL A 65 1.23 6.49 11.03
C VAL A 65 0.90 5.75 12.31
N ALA A 66 1.48 4.56 12.49
CA ALA A 66 1.34 3.80 13.73
C ALA A 66 2.70 3.42 14.29
N PHE A 67 2.76 3.17 15.60
CA PHE A 67 3.96 2.64 16.25
C PHE A 67 3.62 1.78 17.46
N GLN A 68 4.47 0.81 17.76
CA GLN A 68 4.35 -0.02 18.97
C GLN A 68 4.64 0.81 20.23
N ALA A 69 3.74 0.74 21.21
CA ALA A 69 3.91 1.37 22.50
C ALA A 69 4.75 0.49 23.44
N LYS A 70 5.55 1.13 24.30
CA LYS A 70 6.25 0.44 25.38
C LYS A 70 5.32 0.30 26.58
N LEU A 71 5.23 -0.92 27.09
CA LEU A 71 4.44 -1.26 28.27
C LEU A 71 5.37 -1.53 29.46
N GLN A 72 4.89 -1.19 30.64
CA GLN A 72 5.53 -1.49 31.92
C GLN A 72 4.60 -2.32 32.79
N SER A 73 5.17 -3.20 33.61
CA SER A 73 4.41 -3.94 34.60
C SER A 73 4.44 -3.17 35.90
N ASN A 74 3.25 -2.80 36.40
CA ASN A 74 3.12 -2.20 37.71
C ASN A 74 3.41 -3.24 38.82
N PRO A 75 3.72 -2.79 40.04
CA PRO A 75 3.89 -3.67 41.20
C PRO A 75 2.69 -4.60 41.45
N ASP A 76 1.50 -4.16 41.05
CA ASP A 76 0.23 -4.87 41.18
C ASP A 76 -0.01 -5.92 40.07
N GLY A 77 0.95 -6.08 39.14
CA GLY A 77 0.87 -7.04 38.03
C GLY A 77 0.05 -6.56 36.82
N GLU A 78 -0.55 -5.37 36.91
CA GLU A 78 -1.24 -4.74 35.79
C GLU A 78 -0.25 -4.16 34.76
N THR A 79 -0.59 -4.30 33.48
CA THR A 79 0.23 -3.76 32.38
C THR A 79 -0.23 -2.35 32.06
N THR A 80 0.66 -1.38 32.20
CA THR A 80 0.39 0.04 31.96
C THR A 80 1.32 0.61 30.90
N LEU A 81 0.96 1.78 30.37
CA LEU A 81 1.77 2.51 29.41
C LEU A 81 2.99 3.15 30.11
N ASP A 82 4.16 3.10 29.47
CA ASP A 82 5.32 3.89 29.88
C ASP A 82 5.15 5.33 29.37
N ASP A 83 4.61 6.22 30.20
CA ASP A 83 4.23 7.58 29.80
C ASP A 83 5.43 8.45 29.40
N GLU A 84 6.58 8.28 30.04
CA GLU A 84 7.80 9.04 29.72
C GLU A 84 8.29 8.65 28.33
N TRP A 85 8.37 7.35 28.06
CA TRP A 85 8.73 6.85 26.74
C TRP A 85 7.71 7.25 25.68
N PHE A 86 6.42 7.14 25.99
CA PHE A 86 5.33 7.37 25.04
C PHE A 86 5.20 8.84 24.65
N SER A 87 5.25 9.76 25.63
CA SER A 87 5.23 11.20 25.38
C SER A 87 6.39 11.63 24.49
N LYS A 88 7.60 11.17 24.82
CA LYS A 88 8.79 11.43 24.01
C LYS A 88 8.66 10.88 22.60
N ARG A 89 8.07 9.68 22.47
CA ARG A 89 7.89 9.07 21.15
C ARG A 89 6.90 9.83 20.28
N ILE A 90 5.82 10.35 20.87
CA ILE A 90 4.89 11.24 20.17
C ILE A 90 5.63 12.49 19.69
N GLU A 91 6.44 13.12 20.53
CA GLU A 91 7.25 14.30 20.16
C GLU A 91 8.20 14.00 18.99
N ASP A 92 8.90 12.86 19.02
CA ASP A 92 9.77 12.44 17.90
C ASP A 92 8.99 12.38 16.57
N PHE A 93 7.76 11.86 16.57
CA PHE A 93 6.94 11.78 15.36
C PHE A 93 6.41 13.14 14.92
N LYS A 94 6.02 14.01 15.86
CA LYS A 94 5.64 15.40 15.57
C LYS A 94 6.78 16.19 14.94
N ASP A 95 8.02 15.93 15.37
CA ASP A 95 9.20 16.59 14.80
C ASP A 95 9.50 16.15 13.37
N VAL A 96 9.16 14.92 12.99
CA VAL A 96 9.33 14.42 11.62
C VAL A 96 8.16 14.84 10.72
N HIS A 97 6.94 14.86 11.27
CA HIS A 97 5.71 15.22 10.57
C HIS A 97 5.22 16.60 11.00
N LYS A 98 5.88 17.66 10.50
CA LYS A 98 5.55 19.06 10.85
C LYS A 98 4.42 19.66 10.01
N GLU A 99 4.28 19.24 8.76
CA GLU A 99 3.28 19.75 7.82
C GLU A 99 2.74 18.62 6.92
N PRO A 100 1.50 18.14 7.15
CA PRO A 100 0.63 18.46 8.28
C PRO A 100 1.17 17.87 9.59
N GLN A 101 0.89 18.56 10.71
CA GLN A 101 1.21 18.03 12.03
C GLN A 101 0.27 16.86 12.35
N LEU A 102 0.86 15.69 12.64
CA LEU A 102 0.10 14.52 13.06
C LEU A 102 0.00 14.47 14.58
N ASP A 103 -1.22 14.28 15.08
CA ASP A 103 -1.51 14.11 16.49
C ASP A 103 -2.04 12.70 16.76
N ILE A 104 -2.08 12.30 18.02
CA ILE A 104 -2.62 10.99 18.40
C ILE A 104 -4.14 10.97 18.20
N VAL A 105 -4.60 10.09 17.31
CA VAL A 105 -6.02 9.93 16.97
C VAL A 105 -6.60 8.64 17.55
N GLY A 106 -5.75 7.67 17.84
CA GLY A 106 -6.18 6.38 18.36
C GLY A 106 -5.04 5.47 18.75
N TRP A 107 -5.40 4.23 19.02
CA TRP A 107 -4.46 3.19 19.42
C TRP A 107 -4.97 1.83 18.96
N PHE A 108 -4.07 0.85 18.90
CA PHE A 108 -4.40 -0.50 18.47
C PHE A 108 -3.98 -1.54 19.50
N THR A 109 -4.72 -2.65 19.50
CA THR A 109 -4.41 -3.85 20.27
C THR A 109 -4.98 -5.10 19.58
N LEU A 110 -4.68 -6.26 20.16
CA LEU A 110 -5.21 -7.55 19.75
C LEU A 110 -6.45 -7.92 20.56
N GLY A 111 -7.45 -8.52 19.93
CA GLY A 111 -8.59 -9.08 20.63
C GLY A 111 -9.48 -9.98 19.77
N PRO A 112 -10.45 -10.66 20.38
CA PRO A 112 -11.36 -11.55 19.67
C PRO A 112 -12.33 -10.75 18.77
N ALA A 113 -12.88 -11.40 17.75
CA ALA A 113 -13.90 -10.84 16.87
C ALA A 113 -15.22 -10.54 17.60
N SER A 114 -15.39 -11.05 18.83
CA SER A 114 -16.51 -10.71 19.71
C SER A 114 -16.40 -9.30 20.33
N GLY A 115 -15.27 -8.61 20.15
CA GLY A 115 -15.09 -7.21 20.55
C GLY A 115 -14.12 -6.99 21.71
N PRO A 116 -14.07 -5.76 22.25
CA PRO A 116 -13.11 -5.38 23.30
C PRO A 116 -13.30 -6.14 24.60
N GLU A 117 -12.21 -6.41 25.31
CA GLU A 117 -12.20 -7.08 26.61
C GLU A 117 -11.90 -6.10 27.76
N PRO A 118 -12.26 -6.40 29.02
CA PRO A 118 -12.06 -5.49 30.15
C PRO A 118 -10.62 -5.05 30.40
N HIS A 119 -9.63 -5.87 30.02
CA HIS A 119 -8.21 -5.56 30.20
C HIS A 119 -7.74 -4.35 29.35
N ILE A 120 -8.52 -3.95 28.35
CA ILE A 120 -8.26 -2.82 27.45
C ILE A 120 -8.61 -1.49 28.14
N LEU A 121 -9.54 -1.49 29.11
CA LEU A 121 -10.06 -0.28 29.73
C LEU A 121 -9.01 0.58 30.45
N PRO A 122 -8.08 0.03 31.26
CA PRO A 122 -7.07 0.85 31.93
C PRO A 122 -6.16 1.61 30.95
N ILE A 123 -5.77 0.93 29.85
CA ILE A 123 -4.95 1.53 28.79
C ILE A 123 -5.76 2.60 28.05
N HIS A 124 -7.02 2.28 27.70
CA HIS A 124 -7.91 3.21 27.03
C HIS A 124 -8.11 4.50 27.84
N SER A 125 -8.45 4.38 29.13
CA SER A 125 -8.64 5.52 30.03
C SER A 125 -7.35 6.32 30.18
N ARG A 126 -6.19 5.66 30.31
CA ARG A 126 -4.90 6.37 30.38
C ARG A 126 -4.62 7.19 29.13
N ILE A 127 -4.90 6.65 27.95
CA ILE A 127 -4.72 7.38 26.69
C ILE A 127 -5.71 8.55 26.60
N SER A 128 -6.96 8.30 26.99
CA SER A 128 -8.05 9.29 26.98
C SER A 128 -7.76 10.49 27.89
N ASP A 129 -7.28 10.23 29.10
CA ASP A 129 -7.05 11.25 30.12
C ASP A 129 -5.79 12.11 29.86
N VAL A 130 -4.78 11.55 29.20
CA VAL A 130 -3.45 12.17 29.10
C VAL A 130 -3.13 12.73 27.71
N TYR A 131 -3.57 12.05 26.64
CA TYR A 131 -3.08 12.35 25.30
C TYR A 131 -4.16 12.86 24.35
N THR A 132 -5.37 12.28 24.37
CA THR A 132 -6.47 12.65 23.45
C THR A 132 -7.82 12.40 24.10
N GLU A 133 -8.74 13.34 24.10
CA GLU A 133 -10.04 13.19 24.80
C GLU A 133 -10.87 11.98 24.33
N SER A 134 -10.88 11.69 23.02
CA SER A 134 -11.66 10.59 22.42
C SER A 134 -10.81 9.72 21.50
N PRO A 135 -9.95 8.85 22.04
CA PRO A 135 -9.05 8.03 21.23
C PRO A 135 -9.81 6.87 20.57
N LEU A 136 -9.65 6.69 19.27
CA LEU A 136 -10.22 5.55 18.55
C LEU A 136 -9.47 4.26 18.90
N LEU A 137 -10.21 3.16 19.05
CA LEU A 137 -9.64 1.84 19.28
C LEU A 137 -9.69 1.00 18.00
N VAL A 138 -8.52 0.60 17.50
CA VAL A 138 -8.39 -0.36 16.40
C VAL A 138 -8.11 -1.74 16.99
N LEU A 139 -9.08 -2.65 16.88
CA LEU A 139 -8.96 -4.02 17.37
C LEU A 139 -8.62 -4.95 16.22
N PHE A 140 -7.42 -5.51 16.22
CA PHE A 140 -7.02 -6.54 15.26
C PHE A 140 -7.43 -7.93 15.77
N HIS A 141 -7.91 -8.78 14.87
CA HIS A 141 -8.46 -10.10 15.17
C HIS A 141 -7.58 -11.22 14.60
N PRO A 142 -6.59 -11.73 15.35
CA PRO A 142 -5.66 -12.76 14.86
C PRO A 142 -6.35 -14.02 14.36
N GLU A 143 -7.47 -14.40 14.99
CA GLU A 143 -8.24 -15.60 14.63
C GLU A 143 -8.89 -15.52 13.25
N THR A 144 -9.19 -14.31 12.77
CA THR A 144 -9.83 -14.10 11.46
C THR A 144 -8.82 -13.80 10.36
N ALA A 145 -7.55 -13.56 10.70
CA ALA A 145 -6.52 -13.12 9.76
C ALA A 145 -6.26 -14.10 8.60
N PHE A 146 -6.53 -15.40 8.79
CA PHE A 146 -6.29 -16.45 7.80
C PHE A 146 -7.58 -17.15 7.31
N THR A 147 -8.73 -16.47 7.41
CA THR A 147 -10.03 -17.02 7.00
C THR A 147 -10.34 -16.80 5.52
N GLU A 148 -11.28 -17.56 4.97
CA GLU A 148 -11.79 -17.36 3.60
C GLU A 148 -12.41 -15.96 3.39
N GLU A 149 -12.99 -15.37 4.45
CA GLU A 149 -13.52 -14.01 4.42
C GLU A 149 -12.42 -12.99 4.18
N THR A 150 -11.26 -13.19 4.82
CA THR A 150 -10.08 -12.35 4.62
C THR A 150 -9.50 -12.53 3.23
N ALA A 151 -9.43 -13.77 2.73
CA ALA A 151 -9.08 -14.03 1.33
C ALA A 151 -10.09 -13.39 0.34
N ALA A 152 -11.34 -13.20 0.75
CA ALA A 152 -12.37 -12.51 -0.03
C ALA A 152 -12.32 -10.97 0.10
N GLY A 153 -11.37 -10.41 0.85
CA GLY A 153 -11.11 -8.98 0.96
C GLY A 153 -11.74 -8.28 2.17
N LYS A 154 -12.18 -9.02 3.19
CA LYS A 154 -12.58 -8.45 4.49
C LYS A 154 -11.35 -8.32 5.37
N LEU A 155 -11.04 -7.12 5.86
CA LEU A 155 -9.90 -6.95 6.76
C LEU A 155 -10.23 -7.51 8.16
N PRO A 156 -9.27 -8.20 8.82
CA PRO A 156 -9.46 -8.81 10.14
C PRO A 156 -9.32 -7.78 11.27
N LEU A 157 -10.02 -6.66 11.17
CA LEU A 157 -9.98 -5.58 12.17
C LEU A 157 -11.32 -4.87 12.30
N THR A 158 -11.55 -4.32 13.49
CA THR A 158 -12.73 -3.51 13.82
C THR A 158 -12.28 -2.21 14.49
N VAL A 159 -12.92 -1.09 14.12
CA VAL A 159 -12.63 0.23 14.70
C VAL A 159 -13.77 0.62 15.65
N TYR A 160 -13.42 1.14 16.82
CA TYR A 160 -14.39 1.55 17.83
C TYR A 160 -14.18 3.00 18.29
N GLU A 161 -15.30 3.68 18.51
CA GLU A 161 -15.43 4.93 19.24
C GLU A 161 -15.73 4.63 20.71
N SER A 162 -15.12 5.38 21.64
CA SER A 162 -15.45 5.29 23.06
C SER A 162 -16.62 6.20 23.43
N ILE A 163 -17.60 5.66 24.13
CA ILE A 163 -18.77 6.39 24.61
C ILE A 163 -18.87 6.20 26.11
N THR A 164 -18.95 7.31 26.82
CA THR A 164 -19.21 7.29 28.24
C THR A 164 -20.70 7.14 28.49
N VAL A 165 -21.12 6.05 29.11
CA VAL A 165 -22.50 5.77 29.52
C VAL A 165 -22.61 5.83 31.03
N ASN A 166 -23.58 6.58 31.54
CA ASN A 166 -23.88 6.61 32.97
C ASN A 166 -24.48 5.25 33.38
N ALA A 167 -23.87 4.60 34.37
CA ALA A 167 -24.26 3.24 34.78
C ALA A 167 -25.68 3.11 35.39
N SER A 168 -26.40 4.23 35.57
CA SER A 168 -27.73 4.29 36.21
C SER A 168 -28.91 4.27 35.23
N SER A 169 -28.70 4.38 33.92
CA SER A 169 -29.82 4.41 32.95
C SER A 169 -30.22 3.00 32.48
N GLU A 170 -30.65 2.15 33.40
CA GLU A 170 -31.60 1.10 33.04
C GLU A 170 -32.96 1.78 32.72
N PRO A 171 -33.71 1.37 31.69
CA PRO A 171 -34.88 2.12 31.20
C PRO A 171 -36.05 2.29 32.17
N ASN A 172 -35.97 1.72 33.38
CA ASN A 172 -37.10 1.56 34.28
C ASN A 172 -36.88 2.04 35.72
N ASP A 173 -35.72 2.62 36.05
CA ASP A 173 -35.47 3.08 37.42
C ASP A 173 -35.73 4.60 37.53
N LYS A 174 -36.91 4.95 38.05
CA LYS A 174 -37.30 6.34 38.39
C LYS A 174 -36.61 6.78 39.68
N ALA A 175 -35.30 6.62 39.77
CA ALA A 175 -34.52 7.17 40.88
C ALA A 175 -34.21 8.63 40.58
N MET A 176 -34.66 9.54 41.46
CA MET A 176 -34.41 10.97 41.34
C MET A 176 -32.91 11.25 41.29
N ASP A 177 -32.48 12.07 40.33
CA ASP A 177 -31.11 12.60 40.26
C ASP A 177 -30.78 13.34 41.56
N ILE A 178 -29.94 12.73 42.39
CA ILE A 178 -29.35 13.41 43.56
C ILE A 178 -28.17 14.22 43.06
N ASP A 179 -28.34 15.54 43.08
CA ASP A 179 -27.31 16.53 42.74
C ASP A 179 -26.10 16.38 43.68
N GLY A 180 -24.97 15.90 43.14
CA GLY A 180 -23.68 15.82 43.84
C GLY A 180 -23.06 14.43 44.05
N ALA A 181 -23.70 13.32 43.64
CA ALA A 181 -23.07 12.00 43.66
C ALA A 181 -22.29 11.74 42.35
N VAL A 182 -21.00 11.37 42.45
CA VAL A 182 -20.18 10.95 41.29
C VAL A 182 -20.79 9.68 40.72
N GLN A 183 -21.61 9.80 39.68
CA GLN A 183 -22.15 8.63 38.99
C GLN A 183 -21.00 7.86 38.34
N ALA A 184 -20.97 6.54 38.53
CA ALA A 184 -19.98 5.68 37.90
C ALA A 184 -20.19 5.74 36.38
N LYS A 185 -19.26 6.40 35.69
CA LYS A 185 -19.19 6.47 34.24
C LYS A 185 -18.59 5.15 33.74
N SER A 186 -19.32 4.44 32.89
CA SER A 186 -18.84 3.21 32.25
C SER A 186 -18.51 3.52 30.79
N THR A 187 -17.30 3.17 30.35
CA THR A 187 -16.90 3.31 28.94
C THR A 187 -17.43 2.11 28.15
N LYS A 188 -18.18 2.38 27.09
CA LYS A 188 -18.60 1.40 26.09
C LYS A 188 -18.01 1.76 24.73
N PHE A 189 -17.85 0.77 23.88
CA PHE A 189 -17.27 0.88 22.55
C PHE A 189 -18.36 0.73 21.50
N ARG A 190 -18.47 1.70 20.61
CA ARG A 190 -19.37 1.66 19.45
C ARG A 190 -18.54 1.38 18.20
N GLU A 191 -18.95 0.39 17.42
CA GLU A 191 -18.30 0.07 16.16
C GLU A 191 -18.49 1.20 15.13
N LEU A 192 -17.38 1.58 14.49
CA LEU A 192 -17.33 2.56 13.42
C LEU A 192 -17.07 1.90 12.07
N VAL A 193 -17.66 2.49 11.03
CA VAL A 193 -17.32 2.16 9.65
C VAL A 193 -16.06 2.95 9.27
N TYR A 194 -15.09 2.26 8.68
CA TYR A 194 -13.89 2.87 8.16
C TYR A 194 -13.77 2.66 6.65
N SER A 195 -13.02 3.54 6.01
CA SER A 195 -12.58 3.41 4.62
C SER A 195 -11.05 3.33 4.59
N ILE A 196 -10.50 2.65 3.58
CA ILE A 196 -9.06 2.67 3.32
C ILE A 196 -8.79 3.88 2.45
N GLU A 197 -7.95 4.79 2.92
CA GLU A 197 -7.47 5.91 2.13
C GLU A 197 -6.07 5.58 1.64
N THR A 198 -5.85 5.73 0.34
CA THR A 198 -4.54 5.49 -0.27
C THR A 198 -4.16 6.72 -1.07
N GLY A 199 -3.02 7.33 -0.73
CA GLY A 199 -2.39 8.27 -1.64
C GLY A 199 -1.97 7.57 -2.94
N GLU A 200 -1.72 8.32 -4.02
CA GLU A 200 -1.32 7.74 -5.30
C GLU A 200 -0.05 6.88 -5.18
N ALA A 201 0.97 7.40 -4.46
CA ALA A 201 2.20 6.67 -4.21
C ALA A 201 1.97 5.40 -3.37
N GLU A 202 1.10 5.46 -2.36
CA GLU A 202 0.75 4.28 -1.55
C GLU A 202 -0.02 3.24 -2.36
N MET A 203 -0.96 3.67 -3.20
CA MET A 203 -1.72 2.79 -4.07
C MET A 203 -0.78 2.00 -5.00
N ILE A 204 0.18 2.68 -5.62
CA ILE A 204 1.19 2.05 -6.49
C ILE A 204 2.06 1.09 -5.68
N ALA A 205 2.54 1.52 -4.50
CA ALA A 205 3.39 0.70 -3.65
C ALA A 205 2.67 -0.57 -3.16
N VAL A 206 1.42 -0.44 -2.73
CA VAL A 206 0.60 -1.58 -2.27
C VAL A 206 0.29 -2.52 -3.42
N ASP A 207 -0.03 -2.02 -4.62
CA ASP A 207 -0.24 -2.88 -5.79
C ASP A 207 1.05 -3.63 -6.18
N PHE A 208 2.20 -2.96 -6.12
CA PHE A 208 3.50 -3.58 -6.35
C PHE A 208 3.79 -4.71 -5.33
N VAL A 209 3.56 -4.46 -4.04
CA VAL A 209 3.74 -5.47 -2.98
C VAL A 209 2.72 -6.60 -3.14
N ALA A 210 1.45 -6.29 -3.43
CA ALA A 210 0.38 -7.26 -3.57
C ALA A 210 0.56 -8.19 -4.78
N ARG A 211 1.18 -7.72 -5.86
CA ARG A 211 1.59 -8.54 -7.00
C ARG A 211 2.75 -9.49 -6.67
N GLY A 212 3.30 -9.41 -5.46
CA GLY A 212 4.42 -10.21 -5.01
C GLY A 212 5.76 -9.59 -5.38
N GLY A 213 5.88 -8.26 -5.18
CA GLY A 213 7.05 -7.41 -5.36
C GLY A 213 8.33 -8.16 -5.72
N GLY A 214 8.51 -8.43 -7.02
CA GLY A 214 9.67 -9.10 -7.58
C GLY A 214 9.94 -10.51 -7.05
N ASN A 215 9.84 -11.52 -7.92
CA ASN A 215 11.01 -12.40 -8.04
C ASN A 215 12.23 -11.48 -8.06
N ALA A 216 13.20 -11.70 -7.18
CA ALA A 216 14.45 -10.96 -7.18
C ALA A 216 15.11 -11.10 -8.57
N THR A 217 14.74 -10.24 -9.52
CA THR A 217 15.64 -9.82 -10.57
C THR A 217 16.70 -9.07 -9.81
N ALA A 218 17.74 -9.81 -9.45
CA ALA A 218 19.04 -9.24 -9.23
C ALA A 218 19.27 -8.31 -10.43
N VAL A 219 19.04 -7.02 -10.21
CA VAL A 219 19.70 -6.01 -11.01
C VAL A 219 21.16 -6.31 -10.72
N GLU A 220 21.81 -7.03 -11.64
CA GLU A 220 23.27 -7.15 -11.67
C GLU A 220 23.78 -5.72 -11.80
N GLY A 221 23.97 -5.08 -10.65
CA GLY A 221 24.71 -3.85 -10.55
C GLY A 221 26.11 -4.15 -11.04
N THR A 222 26.36 -3.83 -12.31
CA THR A 222 27.67 -3.53 -12.91
C THR A 222 28.84 -4.25 -12.22
N ALA A 223 28.92 -5.56 -12.40
CA ALA A 223 30.09 -6.36 -12.04
C ALA A 223 31.25 -6.20 -13.05
N GLU A 224 31.53 -4.96 -13.48
CA GLU A 224 32.65 -4.63 -14.37
C GLU A 224 33.52 -3.51 -13.79
N VAL A 225 33.96 -3.61 -12.53
CA VAL A 225 35.16 -2.87 -12.05
C VAL A 225 36.06 -3.71 -11.11
N ALA A 226 35.64 -4.90 -10.66
CA ALA A 226 36.42 -5.69 -9.70
C ALA A 226 37.37 -6.74 -10.32
N ALA A 227 37.51 -6.79 -11.65
CA ALA A 227 38.33 -7.81 -12.34
C ALA A 227 39.57 -7.25 -13.06
N ALA A 228 40.16 -6.15 -12.55
CA ALA A 228 41.39 -5.59 -13.11
C ALA A 228 42.36 -5.09 -12.03
N ALA A 229 42.67 -5.92 -11.02
CA ALA A 229 43.87 -5.75 -10.21
C ALA A 229 44.16 -7.02 -9.41
N LYS A 230 44.87 -7.98 -10.02
CA LYS A 230 45.82 -8.91 -9.35
C LYS A 230 46.36 -9.92 -10.35
N ILE A 231 47.38 -9.52 -11.09
CA ILE A 231 48.40 -10.44 -11.60
C ILE A 231 49.75 -9.77 -11.34
N GLU A 232 50.49 -10.27 -10.36
CA GLU A 232 51.95 -10.43 -10.42
C GLU A 232 52.38 -11.47 -9.36
N SER A 233 53.08 -12.49 -9.86
CA SER A 233 53.65 -13.70 -9.22
C SER A 233 54.95 -13.37 -8.42
N PRO A 234 55.78 -14.31 -7.87
CA PRO A 234 55.78 -15.79 -7.95
C PRO A 234 56.34 -16.62 -6.71
N LYS A 235 56.33 -17.97 -6.89
CA LYS A 235 57.10 -19.08 -6.23
C LYS A 235 56.61 -19.54 -4.83
N THR A 236 56.59 -20.83 -4.45
CA THR A 236 57.50 -21.97 -4.73
C THR A 236 56.85 -23.30 -4.25
N GLU A 237 57.16 -24.44 -4.92
CA GLU A 237 57.28 -25.86 -4.44
C GLU A 237 56.14 -26.49 -3.58
N GLU A 238 55.82 -27.79 -3.54
CA GLU A 238 56.24 -29.05 -4.15
C GLU A 238 55.09 -30.06 -3.86
N ASP A 239 55.05 -31.15 -4.62
CA ASP A 239 54.79 -32.52 -4.14
C ASP A 239 53.55 -33.34 -4.59
N THR A 240 53.94 -34.47 -5.21
CA THR A 240 53.41 -35.82 -5.41
C THR A 240 51.91 -36.18 -5.54
N GLY A 241 51.65 -37.18 -6.41
CA GLY A 241 50.75 -38.29 -6.03
C GLY A 241 49.72 -38.86 -7.03
N THR A 242 50.20 -39.44 -8.13
CA THR A 242 49.75 -40.68 -8.81
C THR A 242 48.30 -41.26 -8.69
N ARG A 243 47.68 -41.38 -9.89
CA ARG A 243 46.68 -42.33 -10.48
C ARG A 243 46.10 -43.57 -9.75
N ASN A 244 44.86 -43.89 -10.21
CA ASN A 244 44.13 -45.18 -10.36
C ASN A 244 43.36 -45.70 -9.11
N THR A 245 42.14 -46.28 -9.11
CA THR A 245 41.29 -46.98 -10.10
C THR A 245 39.80 -47.05 -9.67
N ARG A 246 38.88 -46.81 -10.62
CA ARG A 246 37.64 -47.56 -11.01
C ARG A 246 36.74 -48.28 -9.96
N SER A 247 35.48 -47.85 -9.81
CA SER A 247 34.21 -48.65 -9.75
C SER A 247 33.03 -47.71 -9.37
N LYS A 248 32.02 -47.41 -10.22
CA LYS A 248 30.83 -48.16 -10.71
C LYS A 248 29.64 -48.25 -9.72
N GLN A 249 28.71 -47.27 -9.77
CA GLN A 249 27.23 -47.42 -9.67
C GLN A 249 26.57 -46.04 -9.93
N LYS A 250 25.77 -45.84 -11.01
CA LYS A 250 24.28 -45.86 -11.06
C LYS A 250 23.67 -45.02 -9.92
N GLU A 251 22.91 -43.94 -10.13
CA GLU A 251 21.70 -43.83 -10.96
C GLU A 251 21.23 -42.35 -11.12
N LYS A 252 20.59 -42.09 -12.28
CA LYS A 252 19.60 -41.06 -12.68
C LYS A 252 19.16 -40.02 -11.63
N GLY A 253 18.90 -38.75 -11.95
CA GLY A 253 18.77 -38.01 -13.18
C GLY A 253 18.18 -36.65 -12.80
N ARG A 254 18.87 -35.55 -13.12
CA ARG A 254 18.33 -34.19 -13.02
C ARG A 254 18.17 -33.71 -14.45
N GLU A 255 16.92 -33.64 -14.89
CA GLU A 255 16.56 -32.97 -16.12
C GLU A 255 17.04 -31.53 -16.02
N LYS A 256 17.90 -31.16 -16.99
CA LYS A 256 18.16 -29.76 -17.30
C LYS A 256 16.88 -29.24 -17.93
N GLU A 257 16.08 -28.51 -17.17
CA GLU A 257 15.15 -27.58 -17.78
C GLU A 257 15.99 -26.58 -18.58
N LYS A 258 15.62 -26.47 -19.86
CA LYS A 258 16.25 -25.59 -20.82
C LYS A 258 15.97 -24.16 -20.36
N ASP A 259 17.04 -23.37 -20.25
CA ASP A 259 16.94 -21.92 -20.32
C ASP A 259 16.16 -21.59 -21.61
N ALA A 260 14.89 -21.21 -21.43
CA ALA A 260 14.13 -20.58 -22.49
C ALA A 260 14.84 -19.25 -22.74
N ALA A 261 15.39 -19.09 -23.94
CA ALA A 261 15.83 -17.81 -24.43
C ALA A 261 14.69 -16.82 -24.22
N VAL A 262 14.90 -15.84 -23.34
CA VAL A 262 13.97 -14.73 -23.16
C VAL A 262 13.88 -14.02 -24.51
N ASP A 263 12.69 -14.05 -25.09
CA ASP A 263 12.38 -13.36 -26.33
C ASP A 263 12.55 -11.85 -26.09
N GLU A 264 13.55 -11.23 -26.73
CA GLU A 264 13.86 -9.79 -26.58
C GLU A 264 12.68 -8.89 -27.00
N SER A 265 11.63 -9.44 -27.62
CA SER A 265 10.36 -8.75 -27.90
C SER A 265 9.42 -8.64 -26.70
N GLN A 266 9.73 -9.28 -25.57
CA GLN A 266 8.95 -9.22 -24.32
C GLN A 266 9.53 -8.27 -23.26
N ILE A 267 10.55 -7.49 -23.60
CA ILE A 267 11.06 -6.45 -22.71
C ILE A 267 10.09 -5.26 -22.83
N LEU A 268 9.03 -5.30 -22.03
CA LEU A 268 8.13 -4.16 -21.85
C LEU A 268 8.96 -2.96 -21.39
N THR A 269 8.71 -1.80 -21.99
CA THR A 269 9.34 -0.58 -21.50
C THR A 269 8.76 -0.23 -20.12
N ALA A 270 9.48 0.56 -19.32
CA ALA A 270 8.98 1.00 -18.02
C ALA A 270 7.61 1.73 -18.14
N GLU A 271 7.39 2.42 -19.27
CA GLU A 271 6.11 3.06 -19.60
C GLU A 271 5.01 2.02 -19.89
N ASP A 272 5.33 0.94 -20.61
CA ASP A 272 4.37 -0.15 -20.88
C ASP A 272 3.99 -0.89 -19.60
N ASP A 273 4.93 -1.12 -18.68
CA ASP A 273 4.69 -1.74 -17.38
C ASP A 273 3.79 -0.87 -16.49
N GLU A 274 3.98 0.46 -16.52
CA GLU A 274 3.11 1.41 -15.81
C GLU A 274 1.69 1.40 -16.38
N ILE A 275 1.55 1.43 -17.71
CA ILE A 275 0.25 1.32 -18.38
C ILE A 275 -0.42 -0.01 -18.04
N LEU A 276 0.32 -1.13 -18.09
CA LEU A 276 -0.20 -2.45 -17.77
C LEU A 276 -0.63 -2.55 -16.31
N SER A 277 0.15 -1.96 -15.39
CA SER A 277 -0.21 -1.86 -13.98
C SER A 277 -1.52 -1.10 -13.80
N SER A 278 -1.64 0.10 -14.37
CA SER A 278 -2.84 0.93 -14.29
C SER A 278 -4.08 0.27 -14.90
N LEU A 279 -3.94 -0.39 -16.05
CA LEU A 279 -5.03 -1.13 -16.71
C LEU A 279 -5.46 -2.35 -15.89
N THR A 280 -4.51 -3.06 -15.29
CA THR A 280 -4.81 -4.19 -14.41
C THR A 280 -5.53 -3.74 -13.15
N ALA A 281 -5.10 -2.62 -12.54
CA ALA A 281 -5.79 -2.03 -11.39
C ALA A 281 -7.24 -1.64 -11.75
N LYS A 282 -7.45 -0.95 -12.89
CA LYS A 282 -8.79 -0.63 -13.41
C LYS A 282 -9.63 -1.89 -13.66
N MET A 283 -9.05 -2.93 -14.24
CA MET A 283 -9.72 -4.20 -14.49
C MET A 283 -10.16 -4.88 -13.18
N ASN A 284 -9.29 -4.89 -12.17
CA ASN A 284 -9.59 -5.45 -10.86
C ASN A 284 -10.70 -4.67 -10.15
N ALA A 285 -10.69 -3.33 -10.24
CA ALA A 285 -11.78 -2.49 -9.73
C ALA A 285 -13.12 -2.81 -10.39
N ILE A 286 -13.14 -2.97 -11.72
CA ILE A 286 -14.36 -3.36 -12.47
C ILE A 286 -14.85 -4.75 -12.05
N ARG A 287 -13.94 -5.72 -11.89
CA ARG A 287 -14.29 -7.07 -11.40
C ARG A 287 -14.86 -7.03 -9.99
N MET A 288 -14.29 -6.24 -9.09
CA MET A 288 -14.77 -6.06 -7.73
C MET A 288 -16.18 -5.47 -7.74
N LEU A 289 -16.41 -4.42 -8.53
CA LEU A 289 -17.74 -3.81 -8.71
C LEU A 289 -18.75 -4.83 -9.24
N SER A 290 -18.39 -5.59 -10.28
CA SER A 290 -19.23 -6.65 -10.86
C SER A 290 -19.60 -7.74 -9.84
N ARG A 291 -18.64 -8.17 -9.00
CA ARG A 291 -18.87 -9.12 -7.92
C ARG A 291 -19.85 -8.56 -6.89
N ARG A 292 -19.70 -7.29 -6.48
CA ARG A 292 -20.61 -6.62 -5.53
C ARG A 292 -22.03 -6.48 -6.09
N ILE A 293 -22.19 -6.08 -7.34
CA ILE A 293 -23.50 -6.02 -8.02
C ILE A 293 -24.14 -7.41 -8.10
N SER A 294 -23.35 -8.44 -8.40
CA SER A 294 -23.82 -9.82 -8.44
C SER A 294 -24.32 -10.30 -7.08
N LEU A 295 -23.63 -9.94 -5.98
CA LEU A 295 -24.08 -10.23 -4.62
C LEU A 295 -25.40 -9.54 -4.28
N LEU A 296 -25.56 -8.26 -4.65
CA LEU A 296 -26.85 -7.55 -4.46
C LEU A 296 -27.98 -8.24 -5.24
N ARG A 297 -27.71 -8.70 -6.46
CA ARG A 297 -28.69 -9.44 -7.26
C ARG A 297 -29.06 -10.78 -6.62
N LEU A 298 -28.09 -11.50 -6.07
CA LEU A 298 -28.33 -12.76 -5.35
C LEU A 298 -29.14 -12.52 -4.08
N TYR A 299 -28.81 -11.46 -3.32
CA TYR A 299 -29.58 -11.05 -2.15
C TYR A 299 -31.04 -10.77 -2.51
N LEU A 300 -31.30 -9.95 -3.54
CA LEU A 300 -32.67 -9.65 -3.97
C LEU A 300 -33.44 -10.90 -4.45
N LYS A 301 -32.78 -11.86 -5.08
CA LYS A 301 -33.38 -13.13 -5.49
C LYS A 301 -33.70 -14.06 -4.32
N SER A 302 -32.97 -13.95 -3.22
CA SER A 302 -33.17 -14.75 -2.01
C SER A 302 -34.30 -14.23 -1.11
N LEU A 303 -34.88 -13.07 -1.43
CA LEU A 303 -35.98 -12.49 -0.68
C LEU A 303 -37.31 -13.23 -0.92
N PRO A 304 -38.25 -13.18 0.03
CA PRO A 304 -39.58 -13.78 -0.13
C PRO A 304 -40.32 -13.29 -1.38
N LEU A 305 -41.06 -14.21 -2.02
CA LEU A 305 -41.82 -13.97 -3.26
C LEU A 305 -42.86 -12.84 -3.17
N SER A 306 -43.29 -12.45 -1.97
CA SER A 306 -44.23 -11.33 -1.77
C SER A 306 -43.67 -10.00 -2.29
N TYR A 307 -42.37 -9.72 -2.09
CA TYR A 307 -41.77 -8.45 -2.56
C TYR A 307 -41.41 -8.43 -4.05
N LEU A 308 -41.27 -9.59 -4.68
CA LEU A 308 -40.90 -9.70 -6.09
C LEU A 308 -42.13 -9.70 -7.01
N SER A 309 -43.30 -10.06 -6.49
CA SER A 309 -44.48 -10.38 -7.32
C SER A 309 -45.74 -9.63 -6.91
N ASP A 310 -46.08 -9.52 -5.62
CA ASP A 310 -47.35 -8.91 -5.17
C ASP A 310 -47.28 -8.43 -3.70
N PRO A 311 -47.36 -7.11 -3.44
CA PRO A 311 -47.26 -6.52 -2.10
C PRO A 311 -48.44 -6.86 -1.17
N SER A 312 -49.51 -7.47 -1.68
CA SER A 312 -50.67 -7.89 -0.89
C SER A 312 -50.51 -9.28 -0.24
N LEU A 313 -49.47 -10.04 -0.63
CA LEU A 313 -49.20 -11.35 -0.08
C LEU A 313 -48.63 -11.25 1.35
N PRO A 314 -49.13 -12.05 2.30
CA PRO A 314 -48.70 -11.96 3.70
C PRO A 314 -47.20 -12.22 3.82
N VAL A 315 -46.50 -11.29 4.47
CA VAL A 315 -45.09 -11.43 4.80
C VAL A 315 -44.98 -12.59 5.80
N LYS A 316 -44.41 -13.73 5.39
CA LYS A 316 -44.00 -14.78 6.33
C LYS A 316 -42.80 -14.26 7.12
N VAL A 317 -43.05 -13.50 8.18
CA VAL A 317 -42.00 -12.86 9.00
C VAL A 317 -41.23 -13.87 9.84
N ASN A 318 -41.81 -15.04 10.14
CA ASN A 318 -41.16 -16.07 10.95
C ASN A 318 -41.25 -17.43 10.23
N SER A 319 -40.11 -17.95 9.81
CA SER A 319 -39.98 -19.32 9.35
C SER A 319 -40.36 -20.30 10.45
N SER A 320 -41.40 -21.11 10.20
CA SER A 320 -41.43 -22.47 10.73
C SER A 320 -40.16 -23.21 10.29
N PRO A 321 -39.60 -24.16 11.06
CA PRO A 321 -38.24 -24.70 10.88
C PRO A 321 -37.98 -25.52 9.60
N GLU A 322 -38.87 -25.52 8.61
CA GLU A 322 -38.87 -26.52 7.52
C GLU A 322 -38.47 -25.98 6.13
N GLU A 323 -38.15 -24.69 5.97
CA GLU A 323 -37.65 -24.14 4.69
C GLU A 323 -36.26 -23.48 4.83
N PRO A 324 -35.18 -24.09 4.32
CA PRO A 324 -33.81 -23.77 4.72
C PRO A 324 -33.16 -22.52 4.09
N ASN A 325 -33.88 -21.70 3.32
CA ASN A 325 -33.24 -20.70 2.44
C ASN A 325 -33.82 -19.26 2.50
N ILE A 326 -34.62 -18.91 3.50
CA ILE A 326 -35.21 -17.55 3.58
C ILE A 326 -34.42 -16.72 4.60
N LEU A 327 -33.66 -15.74 4.11
CA LEU A 327 -32.96 -14.75 4.95
C LEU A 327 -33.97 -13.82 5.65
N PRO A 328 -33.71 -13.40 6.90
CA PRO A 328 -34.53 -12.42 7.59
C PRO A 328 -34.53 -11.08 6.85
N LEU A 329 -35.70 -10.45 6.80
CA LEU A 329 -35.96 -9.24 6.01
C LEU A 329 -35.36 -7.99 6.68
N ASP A 330 -34.46 -7.28 6.00
CA ASP A 330 -33.95 -5.97 6.44
C ASP A 330 -34.41 -4.84 5.50
N HIS A 331 -35.35 -4.04 5.97
CA HIS A 331 -35.89 -2.88 5.24
C HIS A 331 -34.86 -1.75 5.06
N THR A 332 -33.82 -1.70 5.90
CA THR A 332 -32.76 -0.69 5.81
C THR A 332 -31.94 -0.91 4.53
N ILE A 333 -31.59 -2.17 4.25
CA ILE A 333 -30.81 -2.56 3.07
C ILE A 333 -31.63 -2.35 1.80
N LEU A 334 -32.92 -2.71 1.80
CA LEU A 334 -33.79 -2.47 0.64
C LEU A 334 -33.94 -0.98 0.31
N ARG A 335 -34.07 -0.14 1.34
CA ARG A 335 -34.13 1.32 1.18
C ARG A 335 -32.82 1.86 0.62
N SER A 336 -31.67 1.39 1.11
CA SER A 336 -30.37 1.86 0.60
C SER A 336 -30.13 1.43 -0.86
N ILE A 337 -30.55 0.22 -1.25
CA ILE A 337 -30.51 -0.24 -2.64
C ILE A 337 -31.39 0.64 -3.54
N SER A 338 -32.62 0.94 -3.11
CA SER A 338 -33.53 1.83 -3.86
C SER A 338 -32.95 3.24 -4.01
N ALA A 339 -32.39 3.79 -2.93
CA ALA A 339 -31.72 5.10 -2.95
C ALA A 339 -30.51 5.10 -3.90
N MET A 340 -29.72 4.03 -3.92
CA MET A 340 -28.57 3.88 -4.82
C MET A 340 -29.02 3.91 -6.30
N ILE A 341 -30.06 3.14 -6.65
CA ILE A 341 -30.60 3.12 -8.02
C ILE A 341 -31.11 4.50 -8.43
N ALA A 342 -31.82 5.19 -7.54
CA ALA A 342 -32.30 6.54 -7.81
C ALA A 342 -31.15 7.55 -8.04
N ARG A 343 -30.05 7.40 -7.29
CA ARG A 343 -28.86 8.27 -7.40
C ARG A 343 -28.01 8.04 -8.64
N ILE A 344 -28.02 6.83 -9.24
CA ILE A 344 -27.28 6.56 -10.49
C ILE A 344 -27.71 7.52 -11.60
N ASN A 345 -29.01 7.86 -11.66
CA ASN A 345 -29.53 8.79 -12.66
C ASN A 345 -29.17 10.26 -12.39
N ILE A 346 -28.68 10.58 -11.19
CA ILE A 346 -28.30 11.93 -10.75
C ILE A 346 -26.79 12.16 -10.92
N LEU A 347 -26.00 11.09 -11.14
CA LEU A 347 -24.57 11.20 -11.41
C LEU A 347 -24.27 11.82 -12.78
N ALA A 348 -25.25 11.85 -13.69
CA ALA A 348 -25.14 12.62 -14.91
C ALA A 348 -25.16 14.12 -14.58
N PRO A 349 -24.12 14.89 -14.96
CA PRO A 349 -24.10 16.32 -14.70
C PRO A 349 -25.35 16.99 -15.31
N PRO A 350 -25.94 18.00 -14.63
CA PRO A 350 -27.15 18.66 -15.10
C PRO A 350 -26.95 19.35 -16.46
N ASP A 351 -25.72 19.77 -16.77
CA ASP A 351 -25.30 20.25 -18.09
C ASP A 351 -24.37 19.23 -18.76
N LEU A 352 -24.98 18.27 -19.44
CA LEU A 352 -24.26 17.26 -20.21
C LEU A 352 -23.39 17.89 -21.32
N ALA A 353 -23.85 19.00 -21.93
CA ALA A 353 -23.17 19.62 -23.06
C ALA A 353 -21.88 20.29 -22.61
N ALA A 354 -21.93 21.09 -21.54
CA ALA A 354 -20.74 21.71 -20.97
C ALA A 354 -19.72 20.66 -20.50
N PHE A 355 -20.16 19.61 -19.81
CA PHE A 355 -19.28 18.52 -19.36
C PHE A 355 -18.61 17.79 -20.54
N THR A 356 -19.35 17.49 -21.61
CA THR A 356 -18.75 16.85 -22.80
C THR A 356 -17.75 17.74 -23.52
N LEU A 357 -17.98 19.05 -23.53
CA LEU A 357 -17.07 20.03 -24.10
C LEU A 357 -15.78 20.09 -23.28
N GLU A 358 -15.88 20.22 -21.96
CA GLU A 358 -14.74 20.24 -21.03
C GLU A 358 -13.92 18.94 -21.16
N SER A 359 -14.58 17.78 -21.17
CA SER A 359 -13.89 16.49 -21.37
C SER A 359 -13.17 16.39 -22.73
N GLN A 360 -13.74 16.96 -23.80
CA GLN A 360 -13.08 17.02 -25.10
C GLN A 360 -11.88 17.97 -25.10
N GLN A 361 -11.98 19.10 -24.39
CA GLN A 361 -10.87 20.04 -24.24
C GLN A 361 -9.71 19.40 -23.48
N GLU A 362 -9.97 18.76 -22.34
CA GLU A 362 -8.95 18.02 -21.58
C GLU A 362 -8.29 16.92 -22.42
N ALA A 363 -9.07 16.17 -23.20
CA ALA A 363 -8.54 15.14 -24.09
C ALA A 363 -7.65 15.73 -25.19
N SER A 364 -8.05 16.86 -25.77
CA SER A 364 -7.25 17.58 -26.75
C SER A 364 -5.93 18.08 -26.14
N ASP A 365 -5.98 18.63 -24.93
CA ASP A 365 -4.79 19.14 -24.23
C ASP A 365 -3.79 18.02 -23.93
N VAL A 366 -4.25 16.87 -23.43
CA VAL A 366 -3.40 15.69 -23.21
C VAL A 366 -2.77 15.20 -24.52
N GLN A 367 -3.53 15.20 -25.63
CA GLN A 367 -2.99 14.84 -26.94
C GLN A 367 -1.91 15.82 -27.42
N LEU A 368 -2.09 17.12 -27.21
CA LEU A 368 -1.09 18.13 -27.56
C LEU A 368 0.19 17.97 -26.74
N VAL A 369 0.09 17.72 -25.42
CA VAL A 369 1.24 17.46 -24.56
C VAL A 369 1.98 16.19 -25.00
N ASN A 370 1.27 15.12 -25.34
CA ASN A 370 1.86 13.88 -25.85
C ASN A 370 2.58 14.10 -27.19
N LEU A 371 2.00 14.90 -28.09
CA LEU A 371 2.60 15.23 -29.37
C LEU A 371 3.86 16.09 -29.20
N LEU A 372 3.85 17.04 -28.25
CA LEU A 372 5.04 17.83 -27.88
C LEU A 372 6.15 16.95 -27.28
N SER A 373 5.80 16.00 -26.42
CA SER A 373 6.73 15.00 -25.88
C SER A 373 7.35 14.15 -27.01
N SER A 374 6.52 13.66 -27.93
CA SER A 374 6.97 12.90 -29.09
C SER A 374 7.90 13.70 -30.01
N ILE A 375 7.58 14.98 -30.30
CA ILE A 375 8.46 15.86 -31.06
C ILE A 375 9.79 16.07 -30.32
N THR A 376 9.75 16.31 -29.01
CA THR A 376 10.96 16.50 -28.20
C THR A 376 11.85 15.27 -28.21
N ASN A 377 11.25 14.07 -28.10
CA ASN A 377 11.95 12.80 -28.23
C ASN A 377 12.51 12.59 -29.65
N SER A 378 11.78 12.98 -30.69
CA SER A 378 12.28 12.91 -32.06
C SER A 378 13.50 13.83 -32.28
N VAL A 379 13.50 15.00 -31.65
CA VAL A 379 14.62 15.97 -31.70
C VAL A 379 15.81 15.46 -30.89
N SER A 380 15.60 14.82 -29.74
CA SER A 380 16.68 14.20 -28.97
C SER A 380 17.34 13.06 -29.75
N VAL A 381 16.55 12.18 -30.35
CA VAL A 381 17.03 11.09 -31.23
C VAL A 381 17.77 11.65 -32.44
N ALA A 382 17.24 12.68 -33.11
CA ALA A 382 17.89 13.31 -34.25
C ALA A 382 19.24 13.97 -33.86
N LYS A 383 19.31 14.59 -32.69
CA LYS A 383 20.55 15.16 -32.13
C LYS A 383 21.59 14.08 -31.86
N ASP A 384 21.19 12.96 -31.28
CA ASP A 384 22.10 11.85 -30.99
C ASP A 384 22.56 11.14 -32.27
N PHE A 385 21.68 11.01 -33.27
CA PHE A 385 22.07 10.57 -34.60
C PHE A 385 23.07 11.53 -35.24
N GLY A 386 22.85 12.84 -35.15
CA GLY A 386 23.76 13.87 -35.63
C GLY A 386 25.14 13.78 -34.99
N ARG A 387 25.21 13.57 -33.66
CA ARG A 387 26.47 13.36 -32.94
C ARG A 387 27.21 12.10 -33.41
N LYS A 388 26.52 10.96 -33.50
CA LYS A 388 27.10 9.69 -33.97
C LYS A 388 27.59 9.82 -35.42
N SER A 389 26.78 10.43 -36.29
CA SER A 389 27.13 10.67 -37.69
C SER A 389 28.35 11.58 -37.84
N HIS A 390 28.42 12.66 -37.04
CA HIS A 390 29.57 13.56 -37.04
C HIS A 390 30.87 12.85 -36.63
N ILE A 391 30.82 11.99 -35.59
CA ILE A 391 31.96 11.17 -35.18
C ILE A 391 32.40 10.22 -36.30
N ILE A 392 31.45 9.56 -36.97
CA ILE A 392 31.73 8.62 -38.07
C ILE A 392 32.30 9.35 -39.29
N GLU A 393 31.73 10.48 -39.69
CA GLU A 393 32.22 11.33 -40.79
C GLU A 393 33.64 11.84 -40.49
N HIS A 394 33.90 12.29 -39.25
CA HIS A 394 35.22 12.74 -38.83
C HIS A 394 36.24 11.59 -38.81
N ALA A 395 35.86 10.40 -38.36
CA ALA A 395 36.70 9.20 -38.40
C ALA A 395 36.98 8.74 -39.85
N LYS A 396 36.00 8.88 -40.74
CA LYS A 396 36.14 8.54 -42.17
C LYS A 396 37.00 9.55 -42.93
N SER A 397 36.90 10.84 -42.61
CA SER A 397 37.72 11.89 -43.25
C SER A 397 39.19 11.79 -42.82
N THR A 398 39.45 11.52 -41.54
CA THR A 398 40.81 11.25 -41.02
C THR A 398 41.40 9.96 -41.59
N GLY A 399 40.58 8.90 -41.75
CA GLY A 399 40.99 7.68 -42.44
C GLY A 399 41.31 7.87 -43.93
N LYS A 400 40.54 8.69 -44.64
CA LYS A 400 40.83 9.05 -46.05
C LYS A 400 42.06 9.96 -46.19
N SER A 401 42.29 10.88 -45.26
CA SER A 401 43.50 11.73 -45.26
C SER A 401 44.79 10.93 -45.07
N ARG A 402 44.74 9.76 -44.41
CA ARG A 402 45.90 8.86 -44.27
C ARG A 402 46.18 8.01 -45.51
N MET A 403 45.17 7.76 -46.36
CA MET A 403 45.34 6.99 -47.61
C MET A 403 45.75 7.89 -48.79
N GLY A 404 45.51 9.21 -48.72
CA GLY A 404 45.83 10.18 -49.78
C GLY A 404 47.31 10.62 -49.86
N VAL A 405 48.16 10.23 -48.89
CA VAL A 405 49.59 10.63 -48.86
C VAL A 405 50.52 9.59 -49.51
N MET A 406 49.99 8.44 -49.97
CA MET A 406 50.81 7.36 -50.58
C MET A 406 50.71 7.28 -52.11
N SER A 407 50.37 8.38 -52.79
CA SER A 407 50.32 8.44 -54.25
C SER A 407 50.86 9.78 -54.76
N GLY A 408 52.19 9.92 -54.74
CA GLY A 408 52.84 11.03 -55.43
C GLY A 408 54.22 11.35 -54.90
N PHE A 409 55.23 10.54 -55.24
CA PHE A 409 56.61 11.05 -55.31
C PHE A 409 57.38 10.27 -56.38
N GLY A 410 57.29 10.77 -57.61
CA GLY A 410 58.22 10.47 -58.68
C GLY A 410 59.35 11.50 -58.66
N ALA A 411 60.57 10.99 -58.43
CA ALA A 411 61.86 11.38 -58.99
C ALA A 411 62.39 12.85 -58.91
N SER A 412 63.70 12.90 -58.62
CA SER A 412 64.69 13.96 -58.89
C SER A 412 64.64 15.16 -57.93
N ASP A 413 65.72 15.79 -57.48
CA ASP A 413 67.16 15.67 -57.69
C ASP A 413 67.83 16.45 -56.53
N SER A 414 69.11 16.16 -56.31
CA SER A 414 70.16 16.84 -55.55
C SER A 414 69.98 18.30 -55.09
N GLY A 415 70.50 18.61 -53.89
CA GLY A 415 70.65 19.99 -53.42
C GLY A 415 71.16 20.17 -51.99
N PHE A 416 72.42 19.81 -51.77
CA PHE A 416 73.20 20.05 -50.55
C PHE A 416 73.49 21.57 -50.39
N LEU A 417 73.14 22.21 -49.25
CA LEU A 417 73.95 23.24 -48.53
C LEU A 417 73.18 24.05 -47.45
N ASN A 418 73.75 24.02 -46.23
CA ASN A 418 73.92 25.09 -45.24
C ASN A 418 72.74 25.88 -44.60
N THR A 419 72.52 25.60 -43.30
CA THR A 419 73.01 26.39 -42.13
C THR A 419 72.69 27.90 -41.98
N VAL A 420 72.05 28.22 -40.82
CA VAL A 420 72.16 29.42 -39.94
C VAL A 420 71.39 30.68 -40.40
N MET A 421 70.36 31.21 -39.70
CA MET A 421 70.21 31.78 -38.33
C MET A 421 70.00 33.30 -38.48
N ASP A 422 68.80 33.80 -38.18
CA ASP A 422 68.52 35.13 -37.60
C ASP A 422 67.00 35.19 -37.32
N SER A 423 66.55 35.14 -36.07
CA SER A 423 66.30 36.28 -35.17
C SER A 423 65.18 37.23 -35.62
N ALA A 424 64.24 37.42 -34.68
CA ALA A 424 63.49 38.64 -34.39
C ALA A 424 62.02 38.72 -34.84
N GLY A 425 61.15 38.77 -33.81
CA GLY A 425 59.92 39.57 -33.76
C GLY A 425 58.74 39.02 -34.56
N GLY A 426 57.62 38.62 -33.99
CA GLY A 426 57.02 39.04 -32.73
C GLY A 426 55.53 39.29 -33.00
N SER A 427 54.69 39.03 -32.00
CA SER A 427 53.27 39.43 -31.91
C SER A 427 52.34 38.77 -32.94
N ARG A 428 51.14 38.27 -32.63
CA ARG A 428 50.20 38.63 -31.57
C ARG A 428 48.93 37.76 -31.73
N TRP A 429 48.25 37.50 -30.60
CA TRP A 429 46.85 37.05 -30.40
C TRP A 429 46.45 35.66 -30.90
#